data_AF-A0A2H3J4P5-F1
#
_entry.id   AF-A0A2H3J4P5-F1
#
_cell.length_a   1.000
_cell.length_b   1.000
_cell.length_c   1.000
_cell.angle_alpha   90.00
_cell.angle_beta   90.00
_cell.angle_gamma   90.00
#
_symmetry.space_group_name_H-M   'P 1'
#
loop_
_entity.id
_entity.type
_entity.pdbx_description
1 polymer ?
#
loop_
_entity_poly.entity_id
_entity_poly.type
_entity_poly.pdbx_seq_one_letter_code
_entity_poly.pdbx_strand_id
1 'polypeptide(L)'
;MEEEEAELRNPFPSPPSHYTKYTTSNLHLLDLLRERAGDADLSTINQYSLLSDQSDVPEWPLAQLEKPRIDWILEDEHYTVFGDTWPVKEAILSLAELGGHQLYPTDPSVDRRPVLRNILKSVLVTYSRLLDSLLAPPPPVTSSAPPEWHRHVEWITILAQNIMASANDLRPVQARGNLELMMKRQLELRREETRAIHAKCDALEAKLAEMRAAVQKLPQNSAASSVKMDTGRSALQSNQTDNISMEDVLRWAEEIG
;
A
#
# COMPACT_ATOMS: atom_id res chain seq x y z
N MET A 1 34.77 19.85 5.82
CA MET A 1 35.03 20.29 7.20
C MET A 1 33.73 20.63 7.93
N GLU A 2 32.95 21.65 7.55
CA GLU A 2 31.69 21.96 8.30
C GLU A 2 30.60 20.88 8.18
N GLU A 3 30.42 20.25 7.00
CA GLU A 3 29.46 19.13 6.83
C GLU A 3 29.88 17.87 7.61
N GLU A 4 31.15 17.48 7.58
CA GLU A 4 31.68 16.33 8.33
C GLU A 4 31.55 16.53 9.85
N GLU A 5 31.75 17.76 10.36
CA GLU A 5 31.57 18.07 11.78
C GLU A 5 30.08 18.11 12.20
N ALA A 6 29.18 18.47 11.29
CA ALA A 6 27.73 18.42 11.51
C ALA A 6 27.19 16.97 11.50
N GLU A 7 27.73 16.11 10.64
CA GLU A 7 27.43 14.68 10.59
C GLU A 7 27.82 13.96 11.89
N LEU A 8 28.92 14.36 12.53
CA LEU A 8 29.35 13.84 13.84
C LEU A 8 28.39 14.17 14.99
N ARG A 9 27.54 15.20 14.83
CA ARG A 9 26.61 15.68 15.87
C ARG A 9 25.17 15.20 15.65
N ASN A 10 24.84 14.76 14.43
CA ASN A 10 23.51 14.27 14.08
C ASN A 10 23.51 12.72 14.03
N PRO A 11 22.62 12.03 14.77
CA PRO A 11 22.53 10.57 14.71
C PRO A 11 22.01 10.04 13.36
N PHE A 12 21.48 10.90 12.50
CA PHE A 12 21.01 10.53 11.17
C PHE A 12 22.02 10.95 10.10
N PRO A 13 22.35 10.07 9.14
CA PRO A 13 23.20 10.44 8.02
C PRO A 13 22.54 11.57 7.21
N SER A 14 23.36 12.47 6.69
CA SER A 14 22.93 13.47 5.71
C SER A 14 22.39 12.76 4.44
N PRO A 15 21.43 13.35 3.72
CA PRO A 15 20.98 12.79 2.45
C PRO A 15 22.14 12.71 1.45
N PRO A 16 22.13 11.76 0.50
CA PRO A 16 23.22 11.60 -0.47
C PRO A 16 23.47 12.89 -1.27
N SER A 17 24.73 13.33 -1.37
CA SER A 17 25.14 14.62 -1.96
C SER A 17 24.54 14.92 -3.36
N HIS A 18 24.17 13.89 -4.12
CA HIS A 18 23.47 14.00 -5.40
C HIS A 18 22.09 14.67 -5.31
N TYR A 19 21.45 14.74 -4.14
CA TYR A 19 20.12 15.36 -3.99
C TYR A 19 20.11 16.83 -4.47
N THR A 20 21.21 17.55 -4.26
CA THR A 20 21.38 18.96 -4.69
C THR A 20 21.37 19.13 -6.21
N LYS A 21 21.64 18.06 -6.95
CA LYS A 21 21.71 18.06 -8.42
C LYS A 21 20.32 17.96 -9.07
N TYR A 22 19.28 17.55 -8.32
CA TYR A 22 17.90 17.45 -8.80
C TYR A 22 17.23 18.83 -8.85
N THR A 23 17.66 19.68 -9.80
CA THR A 23 17.03 20.97 -10.08
C THR A 23 16.12 20.89 -11.30
N THR A 24 15.12 21.77 -11.38
CA THR A 24 14.20 21.83 -12.55
C THR A 24 14.95 22.07 -13.86
N SER A 25 16.01 22.88 -13.83
CA SER A 25 16.88 23.12 -14.98
C SER A 25 17.65 21.87 -15.39
N ASN A 26 18.27 21.16 -14.46
CA ASN A 26 19.04 19.95 -14.76
C ASN A 26 18.15 18.80 -15.28
N LEU A 27 16.91 18.71 -14.78
CA LEU A 27 15.92 17.74 -15.28
C LEU A 27 15.51 18.07 -16.73
N HIS A 28 15.29 19.35 -17.05
CA HIS A 28 15.01 19.76 -18.43
C HIS A 28 16.21 19.48 -19.36
N LEU A 29 17.44 19.68 -18.89
CA LEU A 29 18.64 19.31 -19.64
C LEU A 29 18.74 17.80 -19.86
N LEU A 30 18.36 16.98 -18.88
CA LEU A 30 18.29 15.52 -19.03
C LEU A 30 17.23 15.12 -20.07
N ASP A 31 16.05 15.72 -20.03
CA ASP A 31 14.99 15.44 -21.01
C ASP A 31 15.44 15.80 -22.43
N LEU A 32 16.07 16.96 -22.62
CA LEU A 32 16.67 17.36 -23.89
C LEU A 32 17.81 16.42 -24.34
N LEU A 33 18.65 15.98 -23.40
CA LEU A 33 19.72 15.04 -23.70
C LEU A 33 19.12 13.71 -24.16
N ARG A 34 18.06 13.23 -23.51
CA ARG A 34 17.35 12.02 -23.89
C ARG A 34 16.69 12.12 -25.27
N GLU A 35 16.05 13.25 -25.57
CA GLU A 35 15.46 13.50 -26.90
C GLU A 35 16.53 13.45 -28.01
N ARG A 36 17.72 13.99 -27.75
CA ARG A 36 18.82 14.06 -28.72
C ARG A 36 19.63 12.77 -28.82
N ALA A 37 19.80 12.07 -27.71
CA ALA A 37 20.51 10.79 -27.63
C ALA A 37 19.65 9.60 -28.09
N GLY A 38 18.33 9.72 -28.05
CA GLY A 38 17.41 8.64 -28.35
C GLY A 38 17.49 7.53 -27.32
N ASP A 39 17.74 6.30 -27.79
CA ASP A 39 17.78 5.06 -26.97
C ASP A 39 19.22 4.62 -26.63
N ALA A 40 20.22 5.49 -26.85
CA ALA A 40 21.61 5.20 -26.55
C ALA A 40 21.93 5.46 -25.07
N ASP A 41 22.86 4.68 -24.49
CA ASP A 41 23.27 4.81 -23.09
C ASP A 41 23.87 6.19 -22.80
N LEU A 42 23.16 7.01 -22.02
CA LEU A 42 23.56 8.39 -21.68
C LEU A 42 24.92 8.47 -20.96
N SER A 43 25.38 7.36 -20.36
CA SER A 43 26.68 7.25 -19.69
C SER A 43 27.89 7.25 -20.64
N THR A 44 27.70 6.89 -21.91
CA THR A 44 28.78 6.80 -22.91
C THR A 44 28.85 7.99 -23.85
N ILE A 45 27.86 8.88 -23.79
CA ILE A 45 27.69 9.98 -24.73
C ILE A 45 28.34 11.25 -24.18
N ASN A 46 29.07 11.98 -25.03
CA ASN A 46 29.62 13.28 -24.68
C ASN A 46 28.51 14.34 -24.57
N GLN A 47 28.00 14.57 -23.35
CA GLN A 47 26.91 15.51 -23.07
C GLN A 47 27.11 16.91 -23.67
N TYR A 48 28.35 17.42 -23.66
CA TYR A 48 28.68 18.74 -24.20
C TYR A 48 28.53 18.85 -25.73
N SER A 49 28.79 17.76 -26.46
CA SER A 49 28.60 17.77 -27.91
C SER A 49 27.12 17.84 -28.28
N LEU A 50 26.27 17.12 -27.54
CA LEU A 50 24.83 17.10 -27.79
C LEU A 50 24.10 18.32 -27.24
N LEU A 51 24.60 18.94 -26.16
CA LEU A 51 23.99 20.11 -25.52
C LEU A 51 24.78 21.41 -25.76
N SER A 52 25.55 21.49 -26.85
CA SER A 52 26.38 22.67 -27.16
C SER A 52 25.58 23.99 -27.32
N ASP A 53 24.26 23.90 -27.53
CA ASP A 53 23.35 25.05 -27.62
C ASP A 53 23.03 25.68 -26.25
N GLN A 54 23.27 24.97 -25.14
CA GLN A 54 22.91 25.39 -23.78
C GLN A 54 24.13 25.95 -23.05
N SER A 55 23.96 27.09 -22.36
CA SER A 55 25.06 27.77 -21.67
C SER A 55 25.43 27.16 -20.31
N ASP A 56 24.55 26.33 -19.75
CA ASP A 56 24.60 25.93 -18.33
C ASP A 56 24.70 24.39 -18.17
N VAL A 57 25.46 23.72 -19.03
CA VAL A 57 25.67 22.26 -18.94
C VAL A 57 26.62 21.94 -17.77
N PRO A 58 26.18 21.18 -16.75
CA PRO A 58 27.01 20.89 -15.59
C PRO A 58 28.23 20.02 -15.92
N GLU A 59 29.27 20.10 -15.08
CA GLU A 59 30.50 19.30 -15.24
C GLU A 59 30.33 17.80 -14.97
N TRP A 60 29.30 17.45 -14.21
CA TRP A 60 29.01 16.07 -13.85
C TRP A 60 28.06 15.41 -14.88
N PRO A 61 28.09 14.08 -15.02
CA PRO A 61 27.24 13.37 -15.99
C PRO A 61 25.75 13.47 -15.65
N LEU A 62 24.93 14.03 -16.54
CA LEU A 62 23.48 14.11 -16.36
C LEU A 62 22.82 12.73 -16.16
N ALA A 63 23.45 11.65 -16.62
CA ALA A 63 23.04 10.26 -16.38
C ALA A 63 22.87 9.92 -14.88
N GLN A 64 23.51 10.65 -13.96
CA GLN A 64 23.32 10.47 -12.51
C GLN A 64 21.88 10.78 -12.04
N LEU A 65 21.12 11.56 -12.81
CA LEU A 65 19.73 11.89 -12.50
C LEU A 65 18.75 10.83 -13.02
N GLU A 66 19.22 9.83 -13.76
CA GLU A 66 18.39 8.73 -14.22
C GLU A 66 17.89 7.89 -13.05
N LYS A 67 16.80 7.15 -13.31
CA LYS A 67 16.32 6.16 -12.37
C LYS A 67 17.41 5.10 -12.17
N PRO A 68 17.62 4.62 -10.94
CA PRO A 68 18.55 3.54 -10.69
C PRO A 68 18.17 2.30 -11.50
N ARG A 69 19.16 1.49 -11.86
CA ARG A 69 18.96 0.26 -12.64
C ARG A 69 18.27 -0.80 -11.78
N ILE A 70 16.96 -0.91 -11.95
CA ILE A 70 16.12 -1.90 -11.25
C ILE A 70 16.43 -3.31 -11.76
N ASP A 71 16.89 -3.45 -12.99
CA ASP A 71 17.17 -4.75 -13.61
C ASP A 71 18.21 -5.55 -12.84
N TRP A 72 19.24 -4.88 -12.31
CA TRP A 72 20.26 -5.51 -11.45
C TRP A 72 19.66 -6.13 -10.20
N ILE A 73 18.68 -5.46 -9.59
CA ILE A 73 17.99 -5.97 -8.40
C ILE A 73 17.15 -7.20 -8.77
N LEU A 74 16.53 -7.21 -9.96
CA LEU A 74 15.76 -8.35 -10.45
C LEU A 74 16.66 -9.54 -10.82
N GLU A 75 17.85 -9.29 -11.37
CA GLU A 75 18.86 -10.32 -11.70
C GLU A 75 19.46 -10.97 -10.44
N ASP A 76 19.77 -10.17 -9.42
CA ASP A 76 20.34 -10.65 -8.15
C ASP A 76 19.30 -11.32 -7.23
N GLU A 77 18.00 -11.22 -7.55
CA GLU A 77 16.84 -11.76 -6.82
C GLU A 77 16.71 -11.31 -5.34
N HIS A 78 17.66 -10.54 -4.82
CA HIS A 78 17.71 -10.02 -3.46
C HIS A 78 18.34 -8.62 -3.41
N TYR A 79 18.03 -7.85 -2.38
CA TYR A 79 18.63 -6.55 -2.11
C TYR A 79 19.00 -6.42 -0.62
N THR A 80 20.08 -5.73 -0.31
CA THR A 80 20.56 -5.56 1.06
C THR A 80 20.09 -4.24 1.66
N VAL A 81 19.54 -4.28 2.87
CA VAL A 81 19.13 -3.10 3.63
C VAL A 81 19.69 -3.22 5.05
N PHE A 82 20.52 -2.26 5.47
CA PHE A 82 21.12 -2.21 6.81
C PHE A 82 21.83 -3.49 7.28
N GLY A 83 22.42 -4.25 6.35
CA GLY A 83 23.12 -5.51 6.65
C GLY A 83 22.26 -6.76 6.50
N ASP A 84 20.94 -6.61 6.32
CA ASP A 84 20.02 -7.71 6.07
C ASP A 84 19.75 -7.88 4.57
N THR A 85 19.78 -9.12 4.09
CA THR A 85 19.43 -9.49 2.71
C THR A 85 17.94 -9.79 2.60
N TRP A 86 17.24 -9.04 1.76
CA TRP A 86 15.81 -9.18 1.49
C TRP A 86 15.58 -9.74 0.09
N PRO A 87 14.76 -10.80 -0.09
CA PRO A 87 14.44 -11.30 -1.41
C PRO A 87 13.47 -10.36 -2.13
N VAL A 88 13.61 -10.23 -3.46
CA VAL A 88 12.71 -9.44 -4.31
C VAL A 88 11.34 -10.09 -4.42
N LYS A 89 11.32 -11.42 -4.53
CA LYS A 89 10.08 -12.21 -4.44
C LYS A 89 9.94 -12.70 -3.01
N GLU A 90 8.98 -12.14 -2.29
CA GLU A 90 8.62 -12.64 -0.96
C GLU A 90 8.04 -14.05 -1.06
N ALA A 91 8.89 -15.05 -0.85
CA ALA A 91 8.48 -16.44 -0.66
C ALA A 91 8.47 -16.74 0.83
N ILE A 92 7.33 -17.21 1.34
CA ILE A 92 7.27 -17.78 2.69
C ILE A 92 8.02 -19.11 2.61
N LEU A 93 9.20 -19.19 3.22
CA LEU A 93 9.96 -20.43 3.34
C LEU A 93 9.07 -21.49 3.99
N SER A 94 9.05 -22.69 3.40
CA SER A 94 8.26 -23.79 3.96
C SER A 94 8.86 -24.24 5.29
N LEU A 95 8.02 -24.81 6.16
CA LEU A 95 8.47 -25.29 7.46
C LEU A 95 9.58 -26.35 7.33
N ALA A 96 9.55 -27.15 6.26
CA ALA A 96 10.58 -28.15 5.96
C ALA A 96 11.93 -27.51 5.56
N GLU A 97 11.91 -26.43 4.78
CA GLU A 97 13.12 -25.68 4.39
C GLU A 97 13.77 -24.96 5.58
N LEU A 98 12.95 -24.56 6.56
CA LEU A 98 13.40 -24.02 7.85
C LEU A 98 13.90 -25.11 8.82
N GLY A 99 13.97 -26.37 8.40
CA GLY A 99 14.38 -27.51 9.24
C GLY A 99 13.35 -27.92 10.29
N GLY A 100 12.12 -27.43 10.19
CA GLY A 100 11.03 -27.73 11.10
C GLY A 100 10.25 -29.00 10.72
N HIS A 101 9.68 -29.65 11.73
CA HIS A 101 8.82 -30.82 11.54
C HIS A 101 7.41 -30.41 11.14
N GLN A 102 7.04 -30.61 9.87
CA GLN A 102 5.69 -30.36 9.40
C GLN A 102 4.72 -31.45 9.88
N LEU A 103 3.71 -31.03 10.64
CA LEU A 103 2.69 -31.89 11.25
C LEU A 103 1.35 -31.87 10.51
N TYR A 104 1.24 -31.09 9.43
CA TYR A 104 0.03 -30.96 8.61
C TYR A 104 0.30 -31.32 7.14
N PRO A 105 -0.72 -31.74 6.37
CA PRO A 105 -0.54 -32.12 4.97
C PRO A 105 0.00 -30.98 4.12
N THR A 106 1.01 -31.28 3.29
CA THR A 106 1.58 -30.32 2.34
C THR A 106 0.59 -29.96 1.23
N ASP A 107 -0.25 -30.92 0.82
CA ASP A 107 -1.26 -30.72 -0.22
C ASP A 107 -2.29 -29.65 0.21
N PRO A 108 -2.43 -28.53 -0.53
CA PRO A 108 -3.44 -27.52 -0.28
C PRO A 108 -4.89 -28.00 -0.50
N SER A 109 -5.09 -29.11 -1.23
CA SER A 109 -6.43 -29.64 -1.53
C SER A 109 -7.11 -30.31 -0.34
N VAL A 110 -6.31 -30.74 0.64
CA VAL A 110 -6.77 -31.50 1.82
C VAL A 110 -7.21 -30.53 2.93
N ASP A 111 -8.34 -30.82 3.58
CA ASP A 111 -8.79 -30.03 4.73
C ASP A 111 -7.81 -30.18 5.91
N ARG A 112 -7.13 -29.07 6.23
CA ARG A 112 -6.13 -29.00 7.30
C ARG A 112 -6.74 -28.79 8.69
N ARG A 113 -8.00 -28.34 8.78
CA ARG A 113 -8.69 -28.03 10.06
C ARG A 113 -8.65 -29.15 11.11
N PRO A 114 -8.90 -30.44 10.79
CA PRO A 114 -8.85 -31.50 11.79
C PRO A 114 -7.45 -31.67 12.39
N VAL A 115 -6.42 -31.56 11.55
CA VAL A 115 -5.02 -31.70 12.00
C VAL A 115 -4.61 -30.50 12.86
N LEU A 116 -4.95 -29.27 12.45
CA LEU A 116 -4.69 -28.07 13.25
C LEU A 116 -5.40 -28.10 14.61
N ARG A 117 -6.63 -28.63 14.67
CA ARG A 117 -7.31 -28.86 15.95
C ARG A 117 -6.57 -29.87 16.84
N ASN A 118 -5.98 -30.92 16.25
CA ASN A 118 -5.18 -31.88 17.00
C ASN A 118 -3.86 -31.27 17.50
N ILE A 119 -3.22 -30.42 16.70
CA ILE A 119 -2.03 -29.66 17.11
C ILE A 119 -2.38 -28.75 18.29
N LEU A 120 -3.49 -27.99 18.21
CA LEU A 120 -3.95 -27.13 19.30
C LEU A 120 -4.23 -27.91 20.59
N LYS A 121 -4.93 -29.05 20.50
CA LYS A 121 -5.13 -29.95 21.64
C LYS A 121 -3.80 -30.44 22.22
N SER A 122 -2.85 -30.77 21.35
CA SER A 122 -1.51 -31.23 21.76
C SER A 122 -0.73 -30.12 22.47
N VAL A 123 -0.85 -28.86 22.03
CA VAL A 123 -0.27 -27.70 22.73
C VAL A 123 -0.83 -27.60 24.15
N LEU A 124 -2.15 -27.70 24.32
CA LEU A 124 -2.80 -27.61 25.63
C LEU A 124 -2.34 -28.74 26.58
N VAL A 125 -2.28 -29.97 26.08
CA VAL A 125 -1.81 -31.13 26.86
C VAL A 125 -0.32 -31.01 27.20
N THR A 126 0.49 -30.53 26.26
CA THR A 126 1.94 -30.35 26.50
C THR A 126 2.18 -29.23 27.51
N TYR A 127 1.37 -28.17 27.46
CA TYR A 127 1.41 -27.09 28.45
C TYR A 127 0.99 -27.56 29.85
N SER A 128 -0.03 -28.40 29.98
CA SER A 128 -0.39 -28.96 31.30
C SER A 128 0.73 -29.84 31.86
N ARG A 129 1.37 -30.67 31.03
CA ARG A 129 2.54 -31.47 31.43
C ARG A 129 3.75 -30.62 31.77
N LEU A 130 3.95 -29.50 31.08
CA LEU A 130 4.97 -28.52 31.43
C LEU A 130 4.74 -28.00 32.85
N LEU A 131 3.52 -27.59 33.19
CA LEU A 131 3.17 -27.15 34.55
C LEU A 131 3.42 -28.25 35.58
N ASP A 132 3.01 -29.48 35.30
CA ASP A 132 3.27 -30.63 36.19
C ASP A 132 4.78 -30.84 36.40
N SER A 133 5.59 -30.72 35.33
CA SER A 133 7.05 -30.88 35.41
C SER A 133 7.75 -29.75 36.17
N LEU A 134 7.18 -28.54 36.17
CA LEU A 134 7.70 -27.40 36.92
C LEU A 134 7.36 -27.48 38.40
N LEU A 135 6.25 -28.13 38.74
CA LEU A 135 5.84 -28.40 40.12
C LEU A 135 6.50 -29.65 40.70
N ALA A 136 7.13 -30.48 39.86
CA ALA A 136 7.86 -31.66 40.29
C ALA A 136 9.12 -31.28 41.11
N PRO A 137 9.52 -32.10 42.09
CA PRO A 137 10.73 -31.83 42.86
C PRO A 137 11.96 -31.77 41.94
N PRO A 138 12.94 -30.90 42.25
CA PRO A 138 14.11 -30.73 41.41
C PRO A 138 14.89 -32.06 41.30
N PRO A 139 15.47 -32.35 40.12
CA PRO A 139 16.24 -33.58 39.94
C PRO A 139 17.44 -33.60 40.90
N PRO A 140 17.84 -34.79 41.39
CA PRO A 140 19.00 -34.91 42.27
C PRO A 140 20.26 -34.40 41.57
N VAL A 141 21.16 -33.78 42.33
CA VAL A 141 22.44 -33.19 41.84
C VAL A 141 23.37 -34.18 41.12
N THR A 142 23.07 -35.48 41.19
CA THR A 142 23.79 -36.56 40.49
C THR A 142 23.24 -36.86 39.09
N SER A 143 22.10 -36.26 38.71
CA SER A 143 21.47 -36.49 37.40
C SER A 143 22.08 -35.57 36.34
N SER A 144 22.63 -36.15 35.28
CA SER A 144 23.09 -35.42 34.08
C SER A 144 21.97 -35.25 33.03
N ALA A 145 20.77 -35.76 33.29
CA ALA A 145 19.67 -35.67 32.33
C ALA A 145 19.10 -34.24 32.29
N PRO A 146 18.79 -33.69 31.10
CA PRO A 146 18.14 -32.40 31.00
C PRO A 146 16.78 -32.44 31.71
N PRO A 147 16.39 -31.37 32.43
CA PRO A 147 15.08 -31.28 33.07
C PRO A 147 13.94 -31.51 32.07
N GLU A 148 12.90 -32.23 32.49
CA GLU A 148 11.79 -32.63 31.64
C GLU A 148 11.06 -31.45 30.98
N TRP A 149 11.01 -30.29 31.66
CA TRP A 149 10.41 -29.07 31.13
C TRP A 149 11.03 -28.62 29.79
N HIS A 150 12.33 -28.86 29.57
CA HIS A 150 13.00 -28.47 28.32
C HIS A 150 12.36 -29.15 27.12
N ARG A 151 12.09 -30.45 27.25
CA ARG A 151 11.42 -31.23 26.21
C ARG A 151 10.01 -30.69 25.93
N HIS A 152 9.26 -30.35 26.97
CA HIS A 152 7.91 -29.80 26.80
C HIS A 152 7.94 -28.45 26.08
N VAL A 153 8.91 -27.59 26.39
CA VAL A 153 9.12 -26.30 25.72
C VAL A 153 9.49 -26.50 24.24
N GLU A 154 10.41 -27.42 23.92
CA GLU A 154 10.76 -27.76 22.53
C GLU A 154 9.53 -28.21 21.73
N TRP A 155 8.71 -29.09 22.30
CA TRP A 155 7.47 -29.53 21.66
C TRP A 155 6.48 -28.38 21.46
N ILE A 156 6.31 -27.49 22.44
CA ILE A 156 5.46 -26.30 22.29
C ILE A 156 5.97 -25.41 21.17
N THR A 157 7.28 -25.18 21.06
CA THR A 157 7.88 -24.41 19.97
C THR A 157 7.57 -25.03 18.60
N ILE A 158 7.76 -26.34 18.45
CA ILE A 158 7.45 -27.05 17.20
C ILE A 158 5.96 -26.93 16.86
N LEU A 159 5.07 -27.16 17.82
CA LEU A 159 3.62 -27.07 17.61
C LEU A 159 3.19 -25.64 17.24
N ALA A 160 3.76 -24.63 17.88
CA ALA A 160 3.50 -23.22 17.57
C ALA A 160 3.98 -22.83 16.18
N GLN A 161 5.19 -23.25 15.79
CA GLN A 161 5.73 -23.05 14.43
C GLN A 161 4.81 -23.67 13.36
N ASN A 162 4.27 -24.86 13.62
CA ASN A 162 3.31 -25.50 12.72
C ASN A 162 2.01 -24.71 12.57
N ILE A 163 1.46 -24.18 13.67
CA ILE A 163 0.26 -23.32 13.62
C ILE A 163 0.56 -22.06 12.81
N MET A 164 1.68 -21.39 13.09
CA MET A 164 2.08 -20.17 12.37
C MET A 164 2.29 -20.43 10.87
N ALA A 165 3.03 -21.47 10.50
CA ALA A 165 3.24 -21.85 9.10
C ALA A 165 1.91 -22.14 8.40
N SER A 166 1.01 -22.89 9.04
CA SER A 166 -0.30 -23.19 8.45
C SER A 166 -1.18 -21.95 8.24
N ALA A 167 -1.07 -20.96 9.13
CA ALA A 167 -1.77 -19.67 8.99
C ALA A 167 -1.15 -18.82 7.87
N ASN A 168 0.17 -18.85 7.74
CA ASN A 168 0.89 -18.17 6.67
C ASN A 168 0.48 -18.70 5.29
N ASP A 169 0.33 -20.02 5.16
CA ASP A 169 -0.15 -20.67 3.93
C ASP A 169 -1.57 -20.22 3.51
N LEU A 170 -2.40 -19.77 4.46
CA LEU A 170 -3.76 -19.31 4.19
C LEU A 170 -3.83 -17.83 3.74
N ARG A 171 -2.76 -17.05 3.89
CA ARG A 171 -2.74 -15.62 3.53
C ARG A 171 -3.14 -15.34 2.07
N PRO A 172 -2.67 -16.09 1.06
CA PRO A 172 -3.08 -15.84 -0.33
C PRO A 172 -4.58 -16.06 -0.56
N VAL A 173 -5.16 -17.08 0.09
CA VAL A 173 -6.60 -17.37 0.00
C VAL A 173 -7.41 -16.28 0.72
N GLN A 174 -6.95 -15.84 1.88
CA GLN A 174 -7.54 -14.72 2.62
C GLN A 174 -7.53 -13.43 1.79
N ALA A 175 -6.41 -13.10 1.15
CA ALA A 175 -6.29 -11.91 0.31
C ALA A 175 -7.29 -11.94 -0.86
N ARG A 176 -7.44 -13.09 -1.52
CA ARG A 176 -8.45 -13.29 -2.58
C ARG A 176 -9.88 -13.12 -2.06
N GLY A 177 -10.20 -13.72 -0.92
CA GLY A 177 -11.51 -13.59 -0.30
C GLY A 177 -11.83 -12.14 0.10
N ASN A 178 -10.83 -11.43 0.63
CA ASN A 178 -10.97 -10.02 0.97
C ASN A 178 -11.20 -9.14 -0.28
N LEU A 179 -10.44 -9.38 -1.35
CA LEU A 179 -10.62 -8.68 -2.62
C LEU A 179 -12.02 -8.94 -3.21
N GLU A 180 -12.48 -10.19 -3.21
CA GLU A 180 -13.82 -10.53 -3.69
C GLU A 180 -14.90 -9.81 -2.88
N LEU A 181 -14.76 -9.75 -1.55
CA LEU A 181 -15.68 -9.05 -0.68
C LEU A 181 -15.69 -7.54 -0.96
N MET A 182 -14.51 -6.93 -1.11
CA MET A 182 -14.36 -5.52 -1.46
C MET A 182 -15.03 -5.21 -2.80
N MET A 183 -14.80 -6.03 -3.82
CA MET A 183 -15.42 -5.85 -5.14
C MET A 183 -16.94 -5.98 -5.11
N LYS A 184 -17.47 -6.97 -4.35
CA LYS A 184 -18.93 -7.10 -4.14
C LYS A 184 -19.50 -5.87 -3.45
N ARG A 185 -18.81 -5.33 -2.44
CA ARG A 185 -19.22 -4.11 -1.75
C ARG A 185 -19.23 -2.91 -2.68
N GLN A 186 -18.19 -2.73 -3.48
CA GLN A 186 -18.13 -1.66 -4.50
C GLN A 186 -19.29 -1.77 -5.49
N LEU A 187 -19.62 -2.98 -5.95
CA LEU A 187 -20.70 -3.21 -6.88
C LEU A 187 -22.07 -2.89 -6.28
N GLU A 188 -22.30 -3.22 -5.01
CA GLU A 188 -23.54 -2.87 -4.32
C GLU A 188 -23.67 -1.35 -4.12
N LEU A 189 -22.60 -0.67 -3.72
CA LEU A 189 -22.58 0.79 -3.60
C LEU A 189 -22.92 1.47 -4.93
N ARG A 190 -22.32 1.03 -6.04
CA ARG A 190 -22.62 1.57 -7.38
C ARG A 190 -24.08 1.35 -7.79
N ARG A 191 -24.69 0.21 -7.41
CA ARG A 191 -26.11 -0.06 -7.64
C ARG A 191 -27.01 0.84 -6.79
N GLU A 192 -26.65 1.07 -5.53
CA GLU A 192 -27.36 1.99 -4.64
C GLU A 192 -27.30 3.43 -5.17
N GLU A 193 -26.13 3.90 -5.57
CA GLU A 193 -25.93 5.21 -6.20
C GLU A 193 -26.76 5.36 -7.47
N THR A 194 -26.73 4.36 -8.36
CA THR A 194 -27.52 4.40 -9.61
C THR A 194 -29.02 4.43 -9.32
N ARG A 195 -29.50 3.63 -8.36
CA ARG A 195 -30.90 3.66 -7.91
C ARG A 195 -31.28 5.03 -7.33
N ALA A 196 -30.39 5.64 -6.55
CA ALA A 196 -30.62 6.97 -5.98
C ALA A 196 -30.69 8.04 -7.08
N ILE A 197 -29.79 7.99 -8.07
CA ILE A 197 -29.82 8.92 -9.22
C ILE A 197 -31.13 8.77 -10.00
N HIS A 198 -31.53 7.53 -10.34
CA HIS A 198 -32.79 7.28 -11.04
C HIS A 198 -34.00 7.82 -10.26
N ALA A 199 -34.06 7.55 -8.96
CA ALA A 199 -35.14 8.06 -8.11
C ALA A 199 -35.19 9.61 -8.06
N LYS A 200 -34.01 10.27 -8.11
CA LYS A 200 -33.94 11.74 -8.20
C LYS A 200 -34.37 12.26 -9.56
N CYS A 201 -33.97 11.60 -10.65
CA CYS A 201 -34.42 11.92 -12.01
C CYS A 201 -35.94 11.79 -12.14
N ASP A 202 -36.53 10.68 -11.68
CA ASP A 202 -37.98 10.46 -11.70
C ASP A 202 -38.72 11.56 -10.91
N ALA A 203 -38.19 11.94 -9.74
CA ALA A 203 -38.76 13.01 -8.93
C ALA A 203 -38.65 14.39 -9.61
N LEU A 204 -37.56 14.66 -10.33
CA LEU A 204 -37.37 15.89 -11.10
C LEU A 204 -38.31 15.94 -12.31
N GLU A 205 -38.46 14.83 -13.04
CA GLU A 205 -39.39 14.72 -14.17
C GLU A 205 -40.84 14.94 -13.73
N ALA A 206 -41.24 14.33 -12.60
CA ALA A 206 -42.56 14.55 -12.02
C ALA A 206 -42.81 16.03 -11.67
N LYS A 207 -41.84 16.69 -11.03
CA LYS A 207 -41.92 18.13 -10.71
C LYS A 207 -41.96 19.01 -11.97
N LEU A 208 -41.16 18.69 -12.99
CA LEU A 208 -41.17 19.41 -14.27
C LEU A 208 -42.51 19.26 -14.99
N ALA A 209 -43.11 18.05 -14.95
CA ALA A 209 -44.43 17.81 -15.51
C ALA A 209 -45.52 18.61 -14.77
N GLU A 210 -45.47 18.67 -13.44
CA GLU A 210 -46.37 19.47 -12.62
C GLU A 210 -46.24 20.97 -12.96
N MET A 211 -45.02 21.50 -13.04
CA MET A 211 -44.79 22.90 -13.42
C MET A 211 -45.27 23.20 -14.84
N ARG A 212 -45.03 22.31 -15.82
CA ARG A 212 -45.56 22.47 -17.18
C ARG A 212 -47.09 22.49 -17.19
N ALA A 213 -47.73 21.60 -16.43
CA ALA A 213 -49.18 21.59 -16.30
C ALA A 213 -49.70 22.88 -15.62
N ALA A 214 -48.97 23.43 -14.65
CA ALA A 214 -49.31 24.71 -14.01
C ALA A 214 -49.18 25.90 -14.97
N VAL A 215 -48.12 25.95 -15.80
CA VAL A 215 -47.93 26.99 -16.82
C VAL A 215 -49.00 26.93 -17.90
N GLN A 216 -49.40 25.74 -18.35
CA GLN A 216 -50.50 25.59 -19.32
C GLN A 216 -51.87 25.99 -18.76
N LYS A 217 -52.05 25.95 -17.43
CA LYS A 217 -53.27 26.40 -16.75
C LYS A 217 -53.30 27.91 -16.46
N LEU A 218 -52.21 28.65 -16.73
CA LEU A 218 -52.19 30.09 -16.59
C LEU A 218 -52.96 30.73 -17.77
N PRO A 219 -54.06 31.47 -17.56
CA PRO A 219 -54.77 32.10 -18.66
C PRO A 219 -53.91 33.24 -19.24
N GLN A 220 -53.92 33.37 -20.56
CA GLN A 220 -53.35 34.51 -21.28
C GLN A 220 -54.12 35.80 -20.90
N ASN A 221 -53.73 36.44 -19.80
CA ASN A 221 -54.14 37.82 -19.49
C ASN A 221 -52.95 38.56 -18.88
N SER A 222 -52.07 39.05 -19.77
CA SER A 222 -51.20 40.21 -19.52
C SER A 222 -50.48 40.60 -20.81
N ALA A 223 -51.27 41.09 -21.77
CA ALA A 223 -50.76 42.17 -22.61
C ALA A 223 -50.65 43.43 -21.74
N ALA A 224 -49.49 44.09 -21.81
CA ALA A 224 -49.19 45.42 -21.30
C ALA A 224 -49.19 45.64 -19.77
N SER A 225 -47.97 45.68 -19.20
CA SER A 225 -47.59 46.76 -18.27
C SER A 225 -46.06 46.90 -18.24
N SER A 226 -45.62 48.02 -18.79
CA SER A 226 -44.27 48.57 -18.68
C SER A 226 -43.88 48.73 -17.22
N VAL A 227 -42.77 48.14 -16.79
CA VAL A 227 -42.09 48.49 -15.54
C VAL A 227 -40.61 48.71 -15.81
N LYS A 228 -40.17 49.86 -15.31
CA LYS A 228 -38.91 50.56 -15.51
C LYS A 228 -37.69 49.72 -15.10
N MET A 229 -36.58 49.91 -15.84
CA MET A 229 -35.24 49.58 -15.35
C MET A 229 -34.99 50.33 -14.05
N ASP A 230 -34.71 49.60 -12.98
CA ASP A 230 -34.02 50.11 -11.81
C ASP A 230 -32.68 49.37 -11.69
N THR A 231 -31.61 50.13 -11.84
CA THR A 231 -30.22 49.71 -11.67
C THR A 231 -29.93 49.54 -10.19
N GLY A 232 -30.13 48.33 -9.67
CA GLY A 232 -29.71 47.92 -8.33
C GLY A 232 -28.73 46.75 -8.40
N ARG A 233 -27.43 47.03 -8.20
CA ARG A 233 -26.39 46.02 -7.97
C ARG A 233 -26.83 45.08 -6.82
N SER A 234 -26.98 43.79 -7.11
CA SER A 234 -26.97 42.75 -6.09
C SER A 234 -26.07 41.61 -6.53
N ALA A 235 -25.29 41.12 -5.58
CA ALA A 235 -24.08 40.33 -5.73
C ALA A 235 -24.27 39.06 -6.57
N LEU A 236 -23.35 38.84 -7.52
CA LEU A 236 -23.04 37.49 -7.99
C LEU A 236 -22.45 36.72 -6.81
N GLN A 237 -23.24 35.85 -6.19
CA GLN A 237 -22.69 34.68 -5.51
C GLN A 237 -22.23 33.73 -6.61
N SER A 238 -20.93 33.75 -6.87
CA SER A 238 -20.23 32.70 -7.58
C SER A 238 -20.53 31.36 -6.89
N ASN A 239 -21.18 30.44 -7.62
CA ASN A 239 -21.28 29.05 -7.21
C ASN A 239 -19.87 28.54 -6.89
N GLN A 240 -19.67 28.16 -5.63
CA GLN A 240 -18.50 27.44 -5.17
C GLN A 240 -18.37 26.18 -6.03
N THR A 241 -17.30 26.11 -6.82
CA THR A 241 -16.70 24.82 -7.14
C THR A 241 -16.21 24.28 -5.80
N ASP A 242 -16.82 23.21 -5.31
CA ASP A 242 -16.33 22.48 -4.14
C ASP A 242 -14.89 22.04 -4.44
N ASN A 243 -13.93 22.83 -3.95
CA ASN A 243 -12.53 22.43 -3.89
C ASN A 243 -12.47 21.35 -2.82
N ILE A 244 -12.53 20.09 -3.27
CA ILE A 244 -12.29 18.91 -2.43
C ILE A 244 -10.96 19.15 -1.73
N SER A 245 -11.00 19.31 -0.41
CA SER A 245 -9.82 19.60 0.37
C SER A 245 -9.01 18.32 0.58
N MET A 246 -7.70 18.45 0.81
CA MET A 246 -6.83 17.31 1.11
C MET A 246 -7.32 16.53 2.36
N GLU A 247 -8.01 17.22 3.28
CA GLU A 247 -8.63 16.61 4.46
C GLU A 247 -9.81 15.71 4.12
N ASP A 248 -10.59 16.02 3.08
CA ASP A 248 -11.68 15.17 2.60
C ASP A 248 -11.16 13.88 1.95
N VAL A 249 -10.01 13.96 1.26
CA VAL A 249 -9.35 12.81 0.67
C VAL A 249 -8.75 11.89 1.75
N LEU A 250 -8.18 12.46 2.81
CA LEU A 250 -7.64 11.70 3.94
C LEU A 250 -8.73 11.00 4.74
N ARG A 251 -9.87 11.67 4.99
CA ARG A 251 -11.04 11.04 5.61
C ARG A 251 -11.58 9.87 4.81
N TRP A 252 -11.60 10.00 3.49
CA TRP A 252 -12.04 8.92 2.61
C TRP A 252 -11.08 7.71 2.63
N ALA A 253 -9.78 7.96 2.80
CA ALA A 253 -8.78 6.89 2.93
C ALA A 253 -8.87 6.14 4.26
N GLU A 254 -9.21 6.83 5.35
CA GLU A 254 -9.36 6.21 6.69
C GLU A 254 -10.63 5.38 6.82
N GLU A 255 -11.72 5.71 6.11
CA GLU A 255 -12.97 4.94 6.14
C GLU A 255 -12.91 3.63 5.33
N ILE A 256 -11.87 3.43 4.52
CA ILE A 256 -11.70 2.24 3.65
C ILE A 256 -10.69 1.23 4.26
N GLY A 257 -10.06 1.56 5.39
CA GLY A 257 -9.14 0.70 6.15
C GLY A 257 -9.81 -0.33 7.05
#